data_AF-A0A7W4ZJH0-F1
#
_entry.id   AF-A0A7W4ZJH0-F1
#
_cell.length_a   1.000
_cell.length_b   1.000
_cell.length_c   1.000
_cell.angle_alpha   90.00
_cell.angle_beta   90.00
_cell.angle_gamma   90.00
#
_symmetry.space_group_name_H-M   'P 1'
#
loop_
_entity.id
_entity.type
_entity.pdbx_description
1 polymer ?
#
loop_
_entity_poly.entity_id
_entity_poly.type
_entity_poly.pdbx_seq_one_letter_code
_entity_poly.pdbx_strand_id
1 'polypeptide(L)' 'MLAREVTGDEKALWWARSVEAFPDYAEYQKKTDREIPVLVLEPAAQEH' A
#
# COMPACT_ATOMS: atom_id res chain seq x y z
N MET A 1 -16.45 2.78 1.52
CA MET A 1 -15.15 2.12 1.29
C MET A 1 -14.51 1.89 2.65
N LEU A 2 -13.87 0.73 2.88
CA LEU A 2 -13.14 0.41 4.11
C LEU A 2 -11.64 0.42 3.80
N ALA A 3 -10.84 1.07 4.64
CA ALA A 3 -9.39 1.07 4.51
C ALA A 3 -8.79 0.19 5.61
N ARG A 4 -7.92 -0.75 5.24
CA ARG A 4 -7.13 -1.51 6.21
C ARG A 4 -5.65 -1.38 5.91
N GLU A 5 -4.85 -1.15 6.95
CA GLU A 5 -3.40 -1.20 6.84
C GLU A 5 -2.94 -2.65 6.70
N VAL A 6 -2.06 -2.91 5.75
CA VAL A 6 -1.46 -4.23 5.52
C VAL A 6 0.00 -4.23 5.96
N THR A 7 0.44 -5.35 6.51
CA THR A 7 1.81 -5.55 7.04
C THR A 7 2.37 -6.89 6.56
N GLY A 8 3.69 -7.10 6.71
CA GLY A 8 4.36 -8.36 6.34
C GLY A 8 4.28 -8.67 4.83
N ASP A 9 4.03 -9.94 4.49
CA ASP A 9 3.98 -10.41 3.10
C ASP A 9 2.89 -9.75 2.26
N GLU A 10 1.72 -9.47 2.86
CA GLU A 10 0.61 -8.81 2.15
C GLU A 10 1.01 -7.40 1.71
N LYS A 11 1.74 -6.67 2.57
CA LYS A 11 2.32 -5.37 2.23
C LYS A 11 3.33 -5.45 1.10
N ALA A 12 4.23 -6.45 1.11
CA ALA A 12 5.23 -6.61 0.06
C ALA A 12 4.58 -6.83 -1.32
N LEU A 13 3.51 -7.64 -1.37
CA LEU A 13 2.74 -7.86 -2.59
C LEU A 13 2.09 -6.57 -3.11
N TRP A 14 1.41 -5.83 -2.23
CA TRP A 14 0.75 -4.58 -2.61
C TRP A 14 1.75 -3.48 -2.97
N TRP A 15 2.88 -3.40 -2.26
CA TRP A 15 3.95 -2.47 -2.56
C TRP A 15 4.53 -2.70 -3.96
N ALA A 16 4.78 -3.95 -4.34
CA ALA A 16 5.24 -4.28 -5.70
C ALA A 16 4.26 -3.79 -6.77
N ARG A 17 2.95 -3.96 -6.55
CA ARG A 17 1.89 -3.44 -7.44
C ARG A 17 1.87 -1.91 -7.48
N SER A 18 2.05 -1.26 -6.33
CA SER A 18 2.13 0.21 -6.25
C SER A 18 3.34 0.76 -7.02
N VAL A 19 4.49 0.11 -6.93
CA VAL A 19 5.71 0.50 -7.67
C VAL A 19 5.54 0.24 -9.17
N GLU A 20 4.88 -0.84 -9.58
CA GLU A 20 4.57 -1.10 -10.99
C GLU A 20 3.68 -0.01 -11.59
N ALA A 21 2.66 0.44 -10.84
CA ALA A 21 1.78 1.53 -11.26
C ALA A 21 2.47 2.90 -11.21
N PHE A 22 3.36 3.12 -10.24
CA PHE A 22 4.08 4.38 -10.05
C PHE A 22 5.52 4.14 -9.55
N PRO A 23 6.51 4.07 -10.48
CA PRO A 23 7.88 3.67 -10.16
C PRO A 23 8.60 4.53 -9.12
N ASP A 24 8.24 5.81 -9.00
CA ASP A 24 8.81 6.75 -8.02
C ASP A 24 8.62 6.32 -6.56
N TYR A 25 7.64 5.44 -6.27
CA TYR A 25 7.48 4.90 -4.91
C TYR A 25 8.71 4.14 -4.43
N ALA A 26 9.44 3.46 -5.33
CA ALA A 26 10.68 2.77 -4.98
C ALA A 26 11.75 3.76 -4.48
N GLU A 27 11.80 4.96 -5.04
CA GLU A 27 12.71 6.02 -4.59
C GLU A 27 12.28 6.62 -3.25
N TYR A 28 10.98 6.68 -2.96
CA TYR A 28 10.49 7.16 -1.66
C TYR A 28 10.89 6.23 -0.52
N GLN A 29 10.85 4.92 -0.75
CA GLN A 29 11.32 3.94 0.23
C GLN A 29 12.82 4.08 0.51
N LYS A 30 13.64 4.38 -0.50
CA LYS A 30 15.09 4.60 -0.30
C LYS A 30 15.40 5.88 0.50
N LYS A 31 14.50 6.86 0.48
CA LYS A 31 14.68 8.16 1.14
C LYS A 31 14.31 8.13 2.63
N THR A 32 13.87 6.99 3.16
CA THR A 32 13.39 6.91 4.52
C THR A 32 13.70 5.56 5.16
N ASP A 33 14.15 5.57 6.41
CA ASP A 33 14.37 4.35 7.21
C ASP A 33 13.07 3.79 7.82
N ARG A 34 11.97 4.55 7.78
CA ARG A 34 10.68 4.08 8.30
C ARG A 34 9.94 3.27 7.25
N GLU A 35 9.21 2.25 7.68
CA GLU A 35 8.37 1.49 6.78
C GLU A 35 7.21 2.37 6.27
N ILE A 36 7.05 2.51 4.95
CA ILE A 36 5.96 3.29 4.37
C ILE A 36 4.64 2.49 4.56
N PRO A 37 3.66 2.99 5.31
CA PRO A 37 2.40 2.27 5.54
C PRO A 37 1.63 2.10 4.22
N VAL A 38 1.06 0.91 4.01
CA VAL A 38 0.27 0.57 2.83
C VAL A 38 -1.14 0.27 3.28
N LEU A 39 -2.11 0.98 2.71
CA LEU A 39 -3.53 0.78 3.01
C LEU A 39 -4.22 0.21 1.78
N VAL A 40 -4.93 -0.89 1.97
CA VAL A 40 -5.77 -1.49 0.93
C VAL A 40 -7.19 -0.98 1.13
N LEU A 41 -7.78 -0.49 0.05
CA LEU A 41 -9.17 -0.06 0.02
C LEU A 41 -10.05 -1.21 -0.46
N GLU A 42 -10.97 -1.62 0.39
CA GLU A 42 -11.98 -2.62 0.11
C GLU A 42 -13.36 -1.96 -0.03
N PRO A 43 -14.26 -2.53 -0.84
CA PRO A 43 -15.65 -2.06 -0.89
C PRO A 43 -16.23 -2.09 0.53
N ALA A 44 -16.88 -0.99 0.95
CA ALA A 44 -17.64 -1.06 2.20
C ALA A 44 -18.91 -1.85 1.92
N ALA A 45 -19.22 -2.81 2.79
CA ALA A 45 -20.45 -3.61 2.70
C ALA A 45 -21.74 -2.76 2.83
N GLN A 46 -21.63 -1.47 3.13
CA GLN A 46 -22.74 -0.54 3.22
C GLN A 46 -22.93 0.18 1.88
N GLU A 47 -24.07 -0.07 1.25
CA GLU A 47 -24.56 0.73 0.13
C GLU A 47 -24.82 2.17 0.60
N HIS A 48 -24.47 3.14 -0.24
CA HIS A 48 -24.60 4.57 0.04
C HIS A 48 -26.03 5.05 -0.18
#